data_AF-A0A8C2WUL2-F1
#
_entry.id   AF-A0A8C2WUL2-F1
#
_cell.length_a   1.000
_cell.length_b   1.000
_cell.length_c   1.000
_cell.angle_alpha   90.00
_cell.angle_beta   90.00
_cell.angle_gamma   90.00
#
_symmetry.space_group_name_H-M   'P 1'
#
loop_
_entity.id
_entity.type
_entity.pdbx_description
1 polymer ?
#
loop_
_entity_poly.entity_id
_entity_poly.type
_entity_poly.pdbx_seq_one_letter_code
_entity_poly.pdbx_strand_id
1 'polypeptide(L)'
;MHEEEEEEEEEEEEGERDRKGGQIVINVHLSRSGETLSLLLLTLSELCFFFFPSLFYDVIERGRLFLVAECCSGRPRQQRSTAPPRGLVQTDSPNFLCSSLPQHWRCNKTLPRTFTVVALCNDVPDGVVVAVMAGNDDNCSAELRNATATMKQGHAHFNDLRFIGRSGRGKSFTLSINVLTSPPQIATVHRAIKVTVDGQRLPRR
;
A
#
# COMPACT_ATOMS: atom_id res chain seq x y z
N MET A 1 -29.43 -57.43 10.77
CA MET A 1 -29.98 -57.07 9.44
C MET A 1 -30.94 -55.93 9.68
N HIS A 2 -30.73 -54.69 9.30
CA HIS A 2 -29.61 -53.95 8.72
C HIS A 2 -29.76 -52.56 9.34
N GLU A 3 -28.70 -52.03 9.96
CA GLU A 3 -28.61 -50.61 10.26
C GLU A 3 -28.08 -50.00 8.96
N GLU A 4 -28.91 -49.23 8.27
CA GLU A 4 -28.54 -48.51 7.06
C GLU A 4 -28.04 -47.13 7.49
N GLU A 5 -26.73 -46.94 7.33
CA GLU A 5 -26.03 -45.68 7.47
C GLU A 5 -26.45 -44.78 6.29
N GLU A 6 -27.07 -43.64 6.58
CA GLU A 6 -27.32 -42.60 5.58
C GLU A 6 -25.98 -41.89 5.30
N GLU A 7 -25.34 -42.25 4.18
CA GLU A 7 -24.24 -41.49 3.58
C GLU A 7 -24.84 -40.27 2.86
N GLU A 8 -24.60 -39.07 3.37
CA GLU A 8 -24.91 -37.82 2.67
C GLU A 8 -23.87 -37.60 1.55
N GLU A 9 -24.29 -37.74 0.30
CA GLU A 9 -23.49 -37.39 -0.89
C GLU A 9 -23.38 -35.86 -1.01
N GLU A 10 -22.16 -35.31 -0.89
CA GLU A 10 -21.87 -33.91 -1.20
C GLU A 10 -21.74 -33.74 -2.73
N GLU A 11 -22.73 -33.12 -3.38
CA GLU A 11 -22.66 -32.72 -4.79
C GLU A 11 -21.74 -31.49 -4.97
N GLU A 12 -20.61 -31.65 -5.66
CA GLU A 12 -19.77 -30.53 -6.13
C GLU A 12 -20.39 -29.89 -7.39
N GLU A 13 -21.06 -28.74 -7.24
CA GLU A 13 -21.47 -27.92 -8.40
C GLU A 13 -20.27 -27.14 -8.99
N GLU A 14 -19.74 -27.61 -10.12
CA GLU A 14 -18.78 -26.87 -10.95
C GLU A 14 -19.50 -25.74 -11.73
N GLY A 15 -19.54 -24.55 -11.12
CA GLY A 15 -20.14 -23.34 -11.71
C GLY A 15 -19.26 -22.66 -12.78
N GLU A 16 -19.75 -22.68 -14.02
CA GLU A 16 -19.21 -22.08 -15.23
C GLU A 16 -18.77 -20.59 -15.09
N ARG A 17 -17.53 -20.29 -15.51
CA ARG A 17 -16.95 -18.93 -15.47
C ARG A 17 -17.37 -18.10 -16.67
N ASP A 18 -18.51 -17.42 -16.55
CA ASP A 18 -18.91 -16.42 -17.53
C ASP A 18 -18.29 -15.04 -17.19
N ARG A 19 -17.45 -14.53 -18.10
CA ARG A 19 -16.74 -13.26 -17.97
C ARG A 19 -17.59 -12.10 -18.49
N LYS A 20 -18.43 -11.48 -17.67
CA LYS A 20 -18.88 -10.08 -17.88
C LYS A 20 -19.02 -9.32 -16.57
N GLY A 21 -18.49 -8.09 -16.58
CA GLY A 21 -18.27 -7.19 -15.45
C GLY A 21 -19.36 -7.17 -14.38
N GLY A 22 -18.93 -7.45 -13.14
CA GLY A 22 -19.77 -7.40 -11.95
C GLY A 22 -19.48 -6.14 -11.13
N GLN A 23 -20.53 -5.35 -10.94
CA GLN A 23 -20.65 -4.34 -9.90
C GLN A 23 -20.94 -5.06 -8.57
N ILE A 24 -20.17 -4.77 -7.52
CA ILE A 24 -20.40 -5.36 -6.19
C ILE A 24 -21.11 -4.32 -5.32
N VAL A 25 -22.32 -4.66 -4.86
CA VAL A 25 -23.07 -3.92 -3.85
C VAL A 25 -22.96 -4.69 -2.53
N ILE A 26 -22.47 -4.06 -1.46
CA ILE A 26 -22.42 -4.66 -0.13
C ILE A 26 -23.42 -3.94 0.78
N ASN A 27 -24.53 -4.60 1.10
CA ASN A 27 -25.45 -4.19 2.15
C ASN A 27 -24.96 -4.77 3.49
N VAL A 28 -24.50 -3.92 4.41
CA VAL A 28 -24.17 -4.34 5.78
C VAL A 28 -25.34 -4.00 6.69
N HIS A 29 -26.10 -5.02 7.06
CA HIS A 29 -27.13 -4.92 8.09
C HIS A 29 -26.52 -5.28 9.44
N LEU A 30 -26.16 -4.29 10.26
CA LEU A 30 -25.76 -4.51 11.65
C LEU A 30 -26.98 -4.40 12.57
N SER A 31 -27.33 -5.52 13.19
CA SER A 31 -28.43 -5.61 14.15
C SER A 31 -28.15 -4.78 15.40
N ARG A 32 -29.22 -4.15 15.91
CA ARG A 32 -29.29 -3.16 16.98
C ARG A 32 -28.63 -3.61 18.29
N SER A 33 -27.70 -2.83 18.83
CA SER A 33 -27.86 -2.09 20.10
C SER A 33 -26.55 -1.45 20.61
N GLY A 34 -26.58 -0.14 20.92
CA GLY A 34 -25.72 0.50 21.93
C GLY A 34 -24.50 1.28 21.43
N GLU A 35 -24.61 2.61 21.42
CA GLU A 35 -23.65 3.62 20.93
C GLU A 35 -22.35 3.81 21.74
N THR A 36 -21.89 2.81 22.51
CA THR A 36 -20.68 2.93 23.36
C THR A 36 -19.43 2.22 22.81
N LEU A 37 -19.57 1.41 21.75
CA LEU A 37 -18.47 0.61 21.20
C LEU A 37 -17.64 1.34 20.12
N SER A 38 -18.16 2.40 19.48
CA SER A 38 -17.48 3.06 18.35
C SER A 38 -16.23 3.85 18.78
N LEU A 39 -16.27 4.51 19.94
CA LEU A 39 -15.15 5.29 20.46
C LEU A 39 -14.01 4.40 20.99
N LEU A 40 -14.32 3.20 21.48
CA LEU A 40 -13.30 2.26 21.96
C LEU A 40 -12.52 1.63 20.78
N LEU A 41 -13.21 1.35 19.67
CA LEU A 41 -12.58 0.82 18.46
C LEU A 41 -11.67 1.85 17.77
N LEU A 42 -12.07 3.13 17.71
CA LEU A 42 -11.26 4.19 17.13
C LEU A 42 -10.02 4.53 17.97
N THR A 43 -10.11 4.43 19.30
CA THR A 43 -8.97 4.66 20.19
C THR A 43 -8.00 3.49 20.22
N LEU A 44 -8.48 2.26 20.07
CA LEU A 44 -7.62 1.07 19.93
C LEU A 44 -6.95 0.98 18.55
N SER A 45 -7.57 1.46 17.48
CA SER A 45 -6.90 1.55 16.16
C SER A 45 -5.74 2.54 16.15
N GLU A 46 -5.89 3.68 16.82
CA GLU A 46 -4.83 4.69 16.95
C GLU A 46 -3.66 4.14 17.80
N LEU A 47 -3.94 3.42 18.90
CA LEU A 47 -2.89 2.85 19.76
C LEU A 47 -2.18 1.62 19.15
N CYS A 48 -2.89 0.75 18.42
CA CYS A 48 -2.29 -0.40 17.74
C CYS A 48 -1.34 0.00 16.61
N PHE A 49 -1.61 1.12 15.92
CA PHE A 49 -0.76 1.63 14.85
C PHE A 49 0.62 2.12 15.34
N PHE A 50 0.71 2.58 16.59
CA PHE A 50 1.94 3.13 17.17
C PHE A 50 2.76 2.13 18.02
N PHE A 51 2.15 1.10 18.64
CA PHE A 51 2.85 0.25 19.62
C PHE A 51 3.14 -1.19 19.20
N PHE A 52 2.42 -1.76 18.21
CA PHE A 52 2.60 -3.16 17.79
C PHE A 52 2.48 -3.33 16.27
N PRO A 53 3.52 -3.01 15.48
CA PRO A 53 3.48 -3.18 14.03
C PRO A 53 3.33 -4.66 13.60
N SER A 54 3.66 -5.63 14.46
CA SER A 54 3.60 -7.07 14.15
C SER A 54 2.22 -7.71 14.32
N LEU A 55 1.32 -7.17 15.17
CA LEU A 55 -0.03 -7.73 15.39
C LEU A 55 -1.04 -7.28 14.34
N PHE A 56 -0.78 -6.15 13.65
CA PHE A 56 -1.61 -5.70 12.54
C PHE A 56 -1.48 -6.62 11.30
N TYR A 57 -0.34 -7.29 11.13
CA TYR A 57 -0.12 -8.22 10.01
C TYR A 57 -0.89 -9.55 10.16
N ASP A 58 -1.18 -10.02 11.38
CA ASP A 58 -1.94 -11.27 11.58
C ASP A 58 -3.44 -11.12 11.20
N VAL A 59 -4.00 -9.92 11.31
CA VAL A 59 -5.36 -9.61 10.83
C VAL A 59 -5.44 -9.60 9.29
N ILE A 60 -4.33 -9.34 8.60
CA ILE A 60 -4.26 -9.32 7.14
C ILE A 60 -4.18 -10.75 6.57
N GLU A 61 -3.54 -11.72 7.24
CA GLU A 61 -3.42 -13.10 6.72
C GLU A 61 -4.65 -13.99 6.94
N ARG A 62 -5.58 -13.66 7.86
CA ARG A 62 -6.81 -14.44 8.10
C ARG A 62 -8.08 -13.87 7.45
N GLY A 63 -7.92 -13.20 6.31
CA GLY A 63 -8.96 -13.16 5.27
C GLY A 63 -10.32 -12.54 5.62
N ARG A 64 -10.37 -11.46 6.41
CA ARG A 64 -11.61 -10.65 6.54
C ARG A 64 -11.29 -9.20 6.92
N LEU A 65 -11.38 -8.32 5.92
CA LEU A 65 -11.72 -6.87 5.92
C LEU A 65 -10.83 -6.10 4.93
N PHE A 66 -11.28 -6.06 3.66
CA PHE A 66 -10.88 -5.01 2.73
C PHE A 66 -11.94 -3.91 2.80
N LEU A 67 -11.59 -2.77 3.43
CA LEU A 67 -12.34 -1.53 3.24
C LEU A 67 -11.84 -0.89 1.95
N VAL A 68 -12.54 -1.18 0.85
CA VAL A 68 -12.47 -0.40 -0.39
C VAL A 68 -13.63 0.58 -0.37
N ALA A 69 -13.33 1.86 -0.56
CA ALA A 69 -14.33 2.87 -0.90
C ALA A 69 -13.96 3.46 -2.28
N GLU A 70 -14.73 3.10 -3.30
CA GLU A 70 -14.91 3.89 -4.54
C GLU A 70 -15.98 4.97 -4.25
N CYS A 71 -16.16 6.10 -4.96
CA CYS A 71 -15.98 6.47 -6.35
C CYS A 71 -16.07 8.01 -6.44
N CYS A 72 -15.24 8.65 -7.26
CA CYS A 72 -15.59 9.95 -7.86
C CYS A 72 -15.43 9.83 -9.37
N SER A 73 -16.55 9.77 -10.08
CA SER A 73 -16.64 9.79 -11.53
C SER A 73 -16.24 11.17 -12.07
N GLY A 74 -14.99 11.29 -12.50
CA GLY A 74 -14.46 12.44 -13.23
C GLY A 74 -13.97 12.04 -14.61
N ARG A 75 -14.65 12.54 -15.65
CA ARG A 75 -14.41 12.46 -17.11
C ARG A 75 -12.96 12.09 -17.54
N PRO A 76 -12.77 11.32 -18.63
CA PRO A 76 -11.45 11.16 -19.23
C PRO A 76 -11.07 12.47 -19.92
N ARG A 77 -10.34 13.35 -19.23
CA ARG A 77 -9.66 14.46 -19.88
C ARG A 77 -8.43 13.88 -20.56
N GLN A 78 -8.42 13.92 -21.89
CA GLN A 78 -7.29 13.52 -22.74
C GLN A 78 -5.97 13.90 -22.07
N GLN A 79 -5.12 12.89 -21.84
CA GLN A 79 -3.76 13.06 -21.34
C GLN A 79 -3.03 14.02 -22.28
N ARG A 80 -2.95 15.30 -21.87
CA ARG A 80 -1.93 16.19 -22.40
C ARG A 80 -0.62 15.62 -21.86
N SER A 81 0.16 15.02 -22.74
CA SER A 81 1.48 14.45 -22.49
C SER A 81 2.45 15.55 -22.07
N THR A 82 2.32 16.01 -20.83
CA THR A 82 3.38 16.72 -20.13
C THR A 82 4.19 15.64 -19.43
N ALA A 83 5.37 15.33 -19.98
CA ALA A 83 6.33 14.47 -19.30
C ALA A 83 6.46 14.93 -17.83
N PRO A 84 6.49 13.99 -16.87
CA PRO A 84 6.66 14.36 -15.47
C PRO A 84 7.86 15.30 -15.31
N PRO A 85 7.78 16.32 -14.43
CA PRO A 85 8.91 17.18 -14.12
C PRO A 85 10.14 16.31 -13.82
N ARG A 86 11.30 16.68 -14.38
CA ARG A 86 12.51 15.84 -14.39
C ARG A 86 12.78 15.22 -13.01
N GLY A 87 12.66 13.89 -12.91
CA GLY A 87 12.94 13.13 -11.69
C GLY A 87 11.73 12.77 -10.82
N LEU A 88 10.50 13.09 -11.25
CA LEU A 88 9.28 12.52 -10.68
C LEU A 88 8.75 11.37 -11.56
N VAL A 89 8.10 10.41 -10.93
CA VAL A 89 7.41 9.28 -11.57
C VAL A 89 5.96 9.24 -11.09
N GLN A 90 5.10 8.74 -11.96
CA GLN A 90 3.70 8.49 -11.62
C GLN A 90 3.57 7.27 -10.72
N THR A 91 2.68 7.36 -9.74
CA THR A 91 2.19 6.20 -9.00
C THR A 91 1.04 5.53 -9.76
N ASP A 92 0.49 4.43 -9.25
CA ASP A 92 -0.77 3.86 -9.73
C ASP A 92 -1.97 4.81 -9.52
N SER A 93 -1.92 5.65 -8.48
CA SER A 93 -2.91 6.68 -8.19
C SER A 93 -2.68 7.92 -9.08
N PRO A 94 -3.75 8.47 -9.68
CA PRO A 94 -3.65 9.67 -10.50
C PRO A 94 -3.39 10.95 -9.69
N ASN A 95 -3.53 10.90 -8.36
CA ASN A 95 -3.43 12.06 -7.48
C ASN A 95 -2.01 12.30 -6.97
N PHE A 96 -1.11 11.32 -7.08
CA PHE A 96 0.22 11.37 -6.49
C PHE A 96 1.33 11.15 -7.51
N LEU A 97 2.42 11.89 -7.34
CA LEU A 97 3.71 11.61 -7.95
C LEU A 97 4.72 11.34 -6.84
N CYS A 98 5.81 10.64 -7.15
CA CYS A 98 6.93 10.55 -6.23
C CYS A 98 8.27 10.71 -6.96
N SER A 99 9.34 10.91 -6.20
CA SER A 99 10.69 10.94 -6.77
C SER A 99 11.06 9.60 -7.39
N SER A 100 11.77 9.63 -8.52
CA SER A 100 12.35 8.43 -9.10
C SER A 100 13.45 7.88 -8.18
N LEU A 101 13.43 6.57 -7.97
CA LEU A 101 14.47 5.87 -7.21
C LEU A 101 15.52 5.25 -8.14
N PRO A 102 16.76 5.08 -7.65
CA PRO A 102 17.75 4.27 -8.36
C PRO A 102 17.24 2.84 -8.56
N GLN A 103 17.49 2.26 -9.74
CA GLN A 103 17.08 0.89 -10.04
C GLN A 103 17.75 -0.14 -9.12
N HIS A 104 18.98 0.13 -8.65
CA HIS A 104 19.72 -0.74 -7.74
C HIS A 104 20.50 0.10 -6.73
N TRP A 105 20.24 -0.11 -5.44
CA TRP A 105 20.86 0.65 -4.36
C TRP A 105 21.44 -0.23 -3.25
N ARG A 106 22.36 0.37 -2.49
CA ARG A 106 22.99 -0.24 -1.32
C ARG A 106 22.10 -0.04 -0.09
N CYS A 107 21.85 -1.11 0.67
CA CYS A 107 21.10 -1.01 1.91
C CYS A 107 21.78 -0.05 2.90
N ASN A 108 20.96 0.64 3.69
CA ASN A 108 21.32 1.65 4.70
C ASN A 108 22.21 2.80 4.17
N LYS A 109 22.28 2.99 2.85
CA LYS A 109 22.96 4.13 2.22
C LYS A 109 21.93 5.21 1.89
N THR A 110 22.23 6.46 2.25
CA THR A 110 21.48 7.65 1.83
C THR A 110 21.23 7.63 0.33
N LEU A 111 19.98 7.89 -0.07
CA LEU A 111 19.60 8.00 -1.48
C LEU A 111 20.34 9.16 -2.16
N PRO A 112 20.60 9.08 -3.48
CA PRO A 112 21.31 10.15 -4.18
C PRO A 112 20.49 11.44 -4.29
N ARG A 113 19.16 11.35 -4.11
CA ARG A 113 18.23 12.48 -4.05
C ARG A 113 17.23 12.23 -2.93
N THR A 114 16.76 13.32 -2.33
CA THR A 114 15.66 13.29 -1.35
C THR A 114 14.43 12.68 -1.99
N PHE A 115 13.87 11.66 -1.35
CA PHE A 115 12.59 11.10 -1.77
C PHE A 115 11.47 12.05 -1.38
N THR A 116 10.61 12.40 -2.33
CA THR A 116 9.49 13.32 -2.14
C THR A 116 8.24 12.73 -2.75
N VAL A 117 7.12 12.83 -2.04
CA VAL A 117 5.78 12.54 -2.55
C VAL A 117 5.07 13.87 -2.82
N VAL A 118 4.41 13.98 -3.96
CA VAL A 118 3.75 15.21 -4.43
C VAL A 118 2.27 14.91 -4.65
N ALA A 119 1.40 15.68 -4.01
CA ALA A 119 -0.02 15.69 -4.29
C ALA A 119 -0.30 16.62 -5.48
N LEU A 120 -1.04 16.14 -6.47
CA LEU A 120 -1.40 16.91 -7.66
C LEU A 120 -2.67 17.74 -7.47
N CYS A 121 -3.49 17.37 -6.50
CA CYS A 121 -4.70 18.07 -6.11
C CYS A 121 -4.50 18.74 -4.74
N ASN A 122 -5.25 19.82 -4.48
CA ASN A 122 -5.23 20.57 -3.22
C ASN A 122 -6.12 19.91 -2.13
N ASP A 123 -6.43 18.63 -2.26
CA ASP A 123 -7.27 17.87 -1.34
C ASP A 123 -6.49 17.28 -0.16
N VAL A 124 -5.16 17.34 -0.19
CA VAL A 124 -4.30 16.92 0.93
C VAL A 124 -3.86 18.15 1.72
N PRO A 125 -4.39 18.39 2.94
CA PRO A 125 -3.97 19.52 3.76
C PRO A 125 -2.54 19.36 4.29
N ASP A 126 -1.94 20.50 4.62
CA ASP A 126 -0.66 20.54 5.32
C ASP A 126 -0.77 19.84 6.69
N GLY A 127 0.30 19.17 7.13
CA GLY A 127 0.32 18.43 8.38
C GLY A 127 -0.06 16.96 8.25
N VAL A 128 -0.65 16.53 7.12
CA VAL A 128 -0.95 15.11 6.87
C VAL A 128 0.33 14.29 6.84
N VAL A 129 0.35 13.19 7.58
CA VAL A 129 1.47 12.26 7.58
C VAL A 129 1.43 11.40 6.33
N VAL A 130 2.59 11.24 5.70
CA VAL A 130 2.83 10.33 4.60
C VAL A 130 3.84 9.28 5.04
N ALA A 131 3.47 8.01 4.96
CA ALA A 131 4.33 6.88 5.27
C ALA A 131 4.68 6.09 4.00
N VAL A 132 5.89 5.56 3.94
CA VAL A 132 6.35 4.67 2.86
C VAL A 132 6.59 3.30 3.45
N MET A 133 6.08 2.29 2.77
CA MET A 133 6.37 0.88 3.02
C MET A 133 7.00 0.28 1.78
N ALA A 134 7.78 -0.79 1.95
CA ALA A 134 8.41 -1.51 0.84
C ALA A 134 8.26 -3.01 1.06
N GLY A 135 7.90 -3.74 0.01
CA GLY A 135 7.70 -5.19 0.12
C GLY A 135 7.72 -5.90 -1.23
N ASN A 136 7.93 -7.22 -1.17
CA ASN A 136 7.79 -8.17 -2.27
C ASN A 136 7.70 -9.62 -1.71
N ASP A 137 7.73 -10.62 -2.59
CA ASP A 137 7.61 -12.03 -2.21
C ASP A 137 8.75 -12.55 -1.30
N ASP A 138 9.97 -11.99 -1.40
CA ASP A 138 11.10 -12.41 -0.55
C ASP A 138 11.09 -11.72 0.81
N ASN A 139 10.47 -10.55 0.88
CA ASN A 139 10.42 -9.72 2.08
C ASN A 139 9.14 -8.89 2.03
N CYS A 140 8.09 -9.41 2.68
CA CYS A 140 6.74 -8.86 2.64
C CYS A 140 6.67 -7.45 3.24
N SER A 141 7.55 -7.13 4.21
CA SER A 141 7.65 -5.83 4.84
C SER A 141 9.11 -5.52 5.20
N ALA A 142 9.77 -4.77 4.33
CA ALA A 142 11.16 -4.42 4.49
C ALA A 142 11.34 -3.32 5.52
N GLU A 143 12.34 -3.48 6.39
CA GLU A 143 12.74 -2.43 7.31
C GLU A 143 13.25 -1.20 6.55
N LEU A 144 12.71 -0.02 6.92
CA LEU A 144 13.08 1.28 6.39
C LEU A 144 13.46 2.22 7.53
N ARG A 145 14.30 3.22 7.25
CA ARG A 145 14.58 4.34 8.16
C ARG A 145 14.04 5.64 7.58
N ASN A 146 13.51 6.50 8.45
CA ASN A 146 12.92 7.78 8.08
C ASN A 146 11.85 7.62 6.98
N ALA A 147 10.99 6.61 7.17
CA ALA A 147 9.95 6.22 6.24
C ALA A 147 8.65 7.01 6.42
N THR A 148 8.69 8.10 7.18
CA THR A 148 7.57 9.00 7.39
C THR A 148 7.99 10.44 7.10
N ALA A 149 7.06 11.21 6.55
CA ALA A 149 7.20 12.63 6.29
C ALA A 149 5.85 13.33 6.49
N THR A 150 5.85 14.65 6.50
CA THR A 150 4.62 15.44 6.63
C THR A 150 4.39 16.23 5.35
N MET A 151 3.14 16.23 4.86
CA MET A 151 2.71 17.02 3.73
C MET A 151 2.80 18.51 4.07
N LYS A 152 3.43 19.27 3.18
CA LYS A 152 3.52 20.73 3.28
C LYS A 152 3.50 21.33 1.88
N GLN A 153 2.55 22.20 1.61
CA GLN A 153 2.33 22.85 0.31
C GLN A 153 2.26 21.83 -0.85
N GLY A 154 1.59 20.70 -0.62
CA GLY A 154 1.46 19.62 -1.60
C GLY A 154 2.70 18.73 -1.76
N HIS A 155 3.73 18.88 -0.92
CA HIS A 155 4.93 18.06 -0.94
C HIS A 155 5.25 17.43 0.43
N ALA A 156 5.49 16.12 0.45
CA ALA A 156 6.04 15.41 1.61
C ALA A 156 7.49 15.01 1.34
N HIS A 157 8.43 15.69 2.01
CA HIS A 157 9.86 15.49 1.83
C HIS A 157 10.41 14.53 2.90
N PHE A 158 10.94 13.39 2.49
CA PHE A 158 11.49 12.40 3.40
C PHE A 158 12.94 12.73 3.75
N ASN A 159 13.20 12.99 5.02
CA ASN A 159 14.52 13.33 5.50
C ASN A 159 15.40 12.07 5.55
N ASP A 160 16.26 11.89 4.54
CA ASP A 160 17.20 10.76 4.46
C ASP A 160 16.49 9.38 4.59
N LEU A 161 15.48 9.15 3.75
CA LEU A 161 14.86 7.82 3.61
C LEU A 161 15.92 6.78 3.24
N ARG A 162 15.94 5.65 3.96
CA ARG A 162 16.85 4.53 3.67
C ARG A 162 16.14 3.19 3.69
N PHE A 163 16.59 2.31 2.81
CA PHE A 163 16.17 0.92 2.76
C PHE A 163 17.15 0.06 3.56
N ILE A 164 16.69 -0.62 4.62
CA ILE A 164 17.52 -1.50 5.45
C ILE A 164 17.34 -2.95 5.01
N GLY A 165 16.09 -3.36 4.84
CA GLY A 165 15.73 -4.65 4.27
C GLY A 165 16.24 -4.82 2.84
N ARG A 166 16.63 -6.05 2.49
CA ARG A 166 17.07 -6.43 1.14
C ARG A 166 15.88 -6.96 0.34
N SER A 167 15.87 -6.69 -0.96
CA SER A 167 14.76 -7.08 -1.84
C SER A 167 14.89 -8.47 -2.45
N GLY A 168 16.00 -9.19 -2.21
CA GLY A 168 16.28 -10.49 -2.81
C GLY A 168 17.12 -10.43 -4.09
N ARG A 169 17.57 -11.58 -4.59
CA ARG A 169 18.44 -11.68 -5.77
C ARG A 169 17.62 -11.43 -7.03
N GLY A 170 17.92 -10.34 -7.74
CA GLY A 170 17.24 -10.01 -9.00
C GLY A 170 15.81 -9.48 -8.84
N LYS A 171 15.33 -9.33 -7.60
CA LYS A 171 13.98 -8.82 -7.30
C LYS A 171 14.04 -7.38 -6.81
N SER A 172 12.98 -6.63 -7.09
CA SER A 172 12.81 -5.24 -6.63
C SER A 172 11.68 -5.18 -5.62
N PHE A 173 11.72 -4.16 -4.76
CA PHE A 173 10.59 -3.80 -3.92
C PHE A 173 9.52 -3.09 -4.73
N THR A 174 8.27 -3.35 -4.34
CA THR A 174 7.14 -2.46 -4.60
C THR A 174 6.99 -1.54 -3.40
N LEU A 175 6.77 -0.24 -3.65
CA LEU A 175 6.51 0.72 -2.58
C LEU A 175 5.02 0.95 -2.44
N SER A 176 4.56 1.04 -1.19
CA SER A 176 3.22 1.50 -0.84
C SER A 176 3.35 2.80 -0.06
N ILE A 177 2.83 3.88 -0.64
CA ILE A 177 2.81 5.23 -0.08
C ILE A 177 1.43 5.43 0.53
N ASN A 178 1.38 5.58 1.85
CA ASN A 178 0.15 5.79 2.59
C ASN A 178 0.05 7.26 3.00
N VAL A 179 -0.95 7.97 2.48
CA VAL A 179 -1.26 9.36 2.79
C VAL A 179 -2.43 9.36 3.75
N LEU A 180 -2.17 9.72 5.01
CA LEU A 180 -3.11 9.57 6.13
C LEU A 180 -4.16 10.69 6.19
N THR A 181 -4.84 10.96 5.07
CA THR A 181 -6.06 11.77 5.04
C THR A 181 -7.24 11.01 5.65
N SER A 182 -8.40 11.67 5.76
CA SER A 182 -9.66 11.02 6.10
C SER A 182 -10.64 11.19 4.93
N PRO A 183 -10.92 10.15 4.12
CA PRO A 183 -10.37 8.78 4.21
C PRO A 183 -8.89 8.68 3.80
N PRO A 184 -8.14 7.64 4.26
CA PRO A 184 -6.76 7.42 3.86
C PRO A 184 -6.64 7.13 2.35
N GLN A 185 -5.56 7.58 1.74
CA GLN A 185 -5.25 7.35 0.33
C GLN A 185 -3.96 6.55 0.19
N ILE A 186 -3.96 5.55 -0.69
CA ILE A 186 -2.78 4.70 -0.94
C ILE A 186 -2.36 4.86 -2.40
N ALA A 187 -1.06 4.96 -2.61
CA ALA A 187 -0.44 5.00 -3.92
C ALA A 187 0.74 4.03 -3.98
N THR A 188 0.85 3.25 -5.04
CA THR A 188 1.82 2.17 -5.21
C THR A 188 2.80 2.51 -6.33
N VAL A 189 4.06 2.11 -6.13
CA VAL A 189 5.09 2.12 -7.17
C VAL A 189 5.67 0.72 -7.32
N HIS A 190 5.28 0.05 -8.40
CA HIS A 190 5.75 -1.30 -8.69
C HIS A 190 7.20 -1.34 -9.12
N ARG A 191 7.94 -2.35 -8.64
CA ARG A 191 9.34 -2.61 -9.02
C ARG A 191 10.24 -1.37 -8.89
N ALA A 192 10.02 -0.58 -7.85
CA ALA A 192 10.63 0.73 -7.66
C ALA A 192 12.16 0.68 -7.48
N ILE A 193 12.67 -0.29 -6.72
CA ILE A 193 14.08 -0.33 -6.34
C ILE A 193 14.53 -1.74 -5.96
N LYS A 194 15.69 -2.17 -6.45
CA LYS A 194 16.39 -3.36 -5.94
C LYS A 194 17.39 -2.95 -4.86
N VAL A 195 17.35 -3.60 -3.70
CA VAL A 195 18.20 -3.26 -2.55
C VAL A 195 19.08 -4.46 -2.19
N THR A 196 20.40 -4.26 -2.21
CA THR A 196 21.38 -5.29 -1.83
C THR A 196 22.48 -4.71 -0.94
N VAL A 197 23.35 -5.57 -0.41
CA VAL A 197 24.46 -5.16 0.46
C VAL A 197 25.46 -4.24 -0.26
N ASP A 198 25.81 -4.57 -1.50
CA ASP A 198 26.78 -3.79 -2.27
C ASP A 198 26.14 -2.62 -3.03
N GLY A 199 24.86 -2.75 -3.42
CA GLY A 199 24.24 -1.86 -4.40
C GLY A 199 24.88 -2.00 -5.78
N GLN A 200 24.82 -0.92 -6.58
CA GLN A 200 25.49 -0.88 -7.88
C GLN A 200 27.01 -0.92 -7.69
N ARG A 201 27.66 -1.95 -8.23
CA ARG A 201 29.10 -2.22 -8.06
C ARG A 201 29.75 -2.47 -9.41
N LEU A 202 30.98 -1.96 -9.58
CA LEU A 202 31.81 -2.28 -10.75
C LEU A 202 32.16 -3.78 -10.79
N PRO A 203 32.37 -4.36 -11.99
CA PRO A 203 32.86 -5.73 -12.12
C PRO A 203 34.14 -5.93 -11.31
N ARG A 204 34.25 -7.07 -10.61
CA ARG A 204 35.51 -7.46 -9.95
C ARG A 204 36.49 -7.91 -11.04
N ARG A 205 37.75 -7.46 -10.94
CA ARG A 205 38.86 -7.95 -11.76
C ARG A 205 39.28 -9.33 -11.30
#